data_AF-A0A914SRZ6-F1
#
_entry.id   AF-A0A914SRZ6-F1
#
_cell.length_a   1.000
_cell.length_b   1.000
_cell.length_c   1.000
_cell.angle_alpha   90.00
_cell.angle_beta   90.00
_cell.angle_gamma   90.00
#
_symmetry.space_group_name_H-M   'P 1'
#
loop_
_entity.id
_entity.type
_entity.pdbx_description
1 polymer ?
#
loop_
_entity_poly.entity_id
_entity_poly.type
_entity_poly.pdbx_seq_one_letter_code
_entity_poly.pdbx_strand_id
1 'polypeptide(L)'
;VAEFKRKHKKDVASNPRALRRLRTACERAKRTLSSSTQASIEIDSLFEGIDYYTSITRARFEELCADLFRNTMDPVEKALRDAKMDKAQIHDIVLVGGSTRIPKVQKLLSDFFSGKELNKSINPDEAVAYGAAVQAAILSGDKSETVQDLLLLDVAPL
;
A
#
# COMPACT_ATOMS: atom_id res chain seq x y z
N VAL A 1 2.70 -2.18 -20.83
CA VAL A 1 3.33 -1.49 -21.98
C VAL A 1 4.17 -2.45 -22.81
N ALA A 2 5.24 -3.05 -22.26
CA ALA A 2 6.09 -3.99 -23.00
C ALA A 2 5.32 -5.16 -23.63
N GLU A 3 4.36 -5.75 -22.90
CA GLU A 3 3.52 -6.83 -23.43
C GLU A 3 2.66 -6.38 -24.61
N PHE A 4 2.01 -5.22 -24.53
CA PHE A 4 1.23 -4.65 -25.64
C PHE A 4 2.11 -4.39 -26.86
N LYS A 5 3.31 -3.82 -26.66
CA LYS A 5 4.29 -3.58 -27.72
C LYS A 5 4.75 -4.88 -28.37
N ARG A 6 4.94 -5.94 -27.59
CA ARG A 6 5.29 -7.27 -28.12
C ARG A 6 4.14 -7.90 -28.94
N LYS A 7 2.90 -7.82 -28.45
CA LYS A 7 1.72 -8.43 -29.12
C LYS A 7 1.29 -7.67 -30.37
N HIS A 8 1.27 -6.35 -30.33
CA HIS A 8 0.67 -5.51 -31.38
C HIS A 8 1.68 -4.66 -32.15
N LYS A 9 2.98 -4.73 -31.82
CA LYS A 9 4.07 -3.93 -32.42
C LYS A 9 3.86 -2.40 -32.34
N LYS A 10 2.97 -1.95 -31.44
CA LYS A 10 2.64 -0.53 -31.21
C LYS A 10 2.96 -0.14 -29.77
N ASP A 11 3.37 1.11 -29.58
CA ASP A 11 3.79 1.60 -28.27
C ASP A 11 2.71 2.45 -27.61
N VAL A 12 2.03 1.92 -26.59
CA VAL A 12 1.01 2.65 -25.81
C VAL A 12 1.61 3.86 -25.09
N ALA A 13 2.92 3.87 -24.83
CA ALA A 13 3.57 4.95 -24.09
C ALA A 13 3.52 6.30 -24.82
N SER A 14 3.34 6.30 -26.15
CA SER A 14 3.22 7.53 -26.93
C SER A 14 1.89 8.26 -26.73
N ASN A 15 0.86 7.59 -26.18
CA ASN A 15 -0.46 8.17 -25.98
C ASN A 15 -0.80 8.28 -24.48
N PRO A 16 -0.78 9.50 -23.90
CA PRO A 16 -1.08 9.72 -22.49
C PRO A 16 -2.47 9.24 -22.06
N ARG A 17 -3.48 9.35 -22.94
CA ARG A 17 -4.86 8.90 -22.65
C ARG A 17 -4.91 7.38 -22.55
N ALA A 18 -4.25 6.67 -23.47
CA ALA A 18 -4.17 5.21 -23.45
C ALA A 18 -3.41 4.72 -22.20
N LEU A 19 -2.30 5.37 -21.86
CA LEU A 19 -1.56 5.07 -20.62
C LEU A 19 -2.40 5.26 -19.36
N ARG A 20 -3.18 6.34 -19.26
CA ARG A 20 -4.06 6.58 -18.11
C ARG A 20 -5.09 5.46 -17.96
N ARG A 21 -5.75 5.07 -19.06
CA ARG A 21 -6.73 3.96 -19.07
C ARG A 21 -6.10 2.65 -18.62
N LEU A 22 -4.91 2.34 -19.13
CA LEU A 22 -4.15 1.16 -18.71
C LEU A 22 -3.80 1.21 -17.21
N ARG A 23 -3.33 2.36 -16.69
CA ARG A 23 -3.02 2.54 -15.27
C ARG A 23 -4.25 2.32 -14.38
N THR A 24 -5.40 2.86 -14.76
CA THR A 24 -6.66 2.65 -14.01
C THR A 24 -7.05 1.17 -13.99
N ALA A 25 -6.94 0.46 -15.13
CA ALA A 25 -7.22 -0.97 -15.17
C ALA A 25 -6.21 -1.79 -14.33
N CYS A 26 -4.92 -1.42 -14.37
CA CYS A 26 -3.90 -2.05 -13.52
C CYS A 26 -4.13 -1.79 -12.02
N GLU A 27 -4.60 -0.62 -11.62
CA GLU A 27 -4.93 -0.31 -10.22
C GLU A 27 -6.09 -1.18 -9.72
N ARG A 28 -7.14 -1.35 -10.54
CA ARG A 28 -8.23 -2.28 -10.26
C ARG A 28 -7.72 -3.72 -10.13
N ALA A 29 -6.91 -4.18 -11.10
CA ALA A 29 -6.33 -5.52 -11.05
C ALA A 29 -5.47 -5.71 -9.79
N LYS A 30 -4.66 -4.74 -9.38
CA LYS A 30 -3.88 -4.77 -8.13
C LYS A 30 -4.77 -4.97 -6.90
N ARG A 31 -5.91 -4.26 -6.84
CA ARG A 31 -6.89 -4.41 -5.75
C ARG A 31 -7.48 -5.82 -5.73
N THR A 32 -7.87 -6.34 -6.90
CA THR A 32 -8.36 -7.72 -7.04
C THR A 32 -7.29 -8.75 -6.63
N LEU A 33 -6.03 -8.54 -7.01
CA LEU A 33 -4.92 -9.44 -6.63
C LEU A 33 -4.63 -9.45 -5.12
N SER A 34 -5.08 -8.45 -4.38
CA SER A 34 -4.95 -8.42 -2.92
C SER A 34 -5.89 -9.41 -2.23
N SER A 35 -7.00 -9.79 -2.87
CA SER A 35 -7.93 -10.81 -2.38
C SER A 35 -7.85 -12.13 -3.18
N SER A 36 -7.68 -12.05 -4.50
CA SER A 36 -7.66 -13.19 -5.43
C SER A 36 -6.26 -13.51 -5.95
N THR A 37 -6.03 -14.73 -6.44
CA THR A 37 -4.74 -15.18 -6.98
C THR A 37 -4.50 -14.77 -8.44
N GLN A 38 -5.54 -14.32 -9.14
CA GLN A 38 -5.50 -13.86 -10.53
C GLN A 38 -6.49 -12.71 -10.74
N ALA A 39 -6.21 -11.84 -11.71
CA ALA A 39 -7.09 -10.77 -12.17
C ALA A 39 -7.02 -10.64 -13.70
N SER A 40 -8.15 -10.36 -14.34
CA SER A 40 -8.19 -9.98 -15.76
C SER A 40 -8.06 -8.46 -15.92
N ILE A 41 -7.46 -8.05 -17.04
CA ILE A 41 -7.31 -6.67 -17.48
C ILE A 41 -7.89 -6.59 -18.88
N GLU A 42 -9.00 -5.90 -19.00
CA GLU A 42 -9.83 -5.82 -20.20
C GLU A 42 -10.09 -4.35 -20.50
N ILE A 43 -9.66 -3.90 -21.69
CA ILE A 43 -9.79 -2.50 -22.10
C ILE A 43 -10.09 -2.44 -23.59
N ASP A 44 -11.32 -2.07 -23.93
CA ASP A 44 -11.73 -1.89 -25.32
C ASP A 44 -11.05 -0.67 -25.95
N SER A 45 -10.62 -0.78 -27.21
CA SER A 45 -9.98 0.27 -27.99
C SER A 45 -8.90 1.02 -27.19
N LEU A 46 -7.98 0.28 -26.58
CA LEU A 46 -6.92 0.84 -25.73
C LEU A 46 -6.03 1.80 -26.53
N PHE A 47 -5.60 1.40 -27.73
CA PHE A 47 -4.69 2.17 -28.57
C PHE A 47 -4.98 1.92 -30.05
N GLU A 48 -5.26 2.98 -30.83
CA GLU A 48 -5.55 2.90 -32.27
C GLU A 48 -6.60 1.86 -32.66
N GLY A 49 -7.70 1.78 -31.90
CA GLY A 49 -8.79 0.83 -32.17
C GLY A 49 -8.51 -0.61 -31.71
N ILE A 50 -7.34 -0.88 -31.11
CA ILE A 50 -6.98 -2.23 -30.66
C ILE A 50 -7.47 -2.44 -29.23
N ASP A 51 -8.29 -3.46 -29.05
CA ASP A 51 -8.70 -3.95 -27.73
C ASP A 51 -7.54 -4.65 -27.04
N TYR A 52 -7.49 -4.53 -25.71
CA TYR A 52 -6.47 -5.19 -24.90
C TYR A 52 -7.10 -6.08 -23.84
N TYR A 53 -6.88 -7.38 -23.99
CA TYR A 53 -7.27 -8.41 -23.03
C TYR A 53 -6.03 -9.17 -22.57
N THR A 54 -5.81 -9.20 -21.26
CA THR A 54 -4.77 -10.02 -20.64
C THR A 54 -5.18 -10.42 -19.23
N SER A 55 -4.47 -11.36 -18.63
CA SER A 55 -4.63 -11.67 -17.20
C SER A 55 -3.28 -11.67 -16.51
N ILE A 56 -3.29 -11.37 -15.22
CA ILE A 56 -2.11 -11.32 -14.38
C ILE A 56 -2.36 -12.14 -13.12
N THR A 57 -1.37 -12.93 -12.72
CA THR A 57 -1.40 -13.69 -11.47
C THR A 57 -0.75 -12.89 -10.34
N ARG A 58 -1.14 -13.17 -9.10
CA ARG A 58 -0.52 -12.58 -7.91
C ARG A 58 0.98 -12.84 -7.88
N ALA A 59 1.39 -14.08 -8.19
CA ALA A 59 2.81 -14.44 -8.26
C ALA A 59 3.58 -13.56 -9.25
N ARG A 60 3.01 -13.30 -10.44
CA ARG A 60 3.65 -12.42 -11.42
C ARG A 60 3.68 -10.96 -10.96
N PHE A 61 2.61 -10.47 -10.33
CA PHE A 61 2.61 -9.13 -9.73
C PHE A 61 3.67 -8.99 -8.64
N GLU A 62 3.80 -9.98 -7.76
CA GLU A 62 4.80 -9.97 -6.69
C GLU A 62 6.22 -10.03 -7.22
N GLU A 63 6.46 -10.79 -8.30
CA GLU A 63 7.75 -10.82 -8.99
C GLU A 63 8.09 -9.45 -9.61
N LEU A 64 7.12 -8.80 -10.28
CA LEU A 64 7.30 -7.49 -10.92
C LEU A 64 7.59 -6.36 -9.92
N CYS A 65 7.19 -6.52 -8.66
CA CYS A 65 7.39 -5.52 -7.61
C CYS A 65 8.33 -6.01 -6.49
N ALA A 66 9.09 -7.08 -6.73
CA ALA A 66 9.88 -7.74 -5.69
C ALA A 66 10.98 -6.85 -5.09
N ASP A 67 11.57 -5.97 -5.91
CA ASP A 67 12.48 -4.92 -5.48
C ASP A 67 11.76 -3.86 -4.62
N LEU A 68 10.63 -3.33 -5.11
CA LEU A 68 9.85 -2.32 -4.39
C LEU A 68 9.37 -2.82 -3.02
N PHE A 69 8.92 -4.08 -2.93
CA PHE A 69 8.50 -4.68 -1.66
C PHE A 69 9.66 -4.94 -0.70
N ARG A 70 10.89 -5.14 -1.19
CA ARG A 70 12.06 -5.24 -0.30
C ARG A 70 12.42 -3.88 0.26
N ASN A 71 12.39 -2.85 -0.58
CA ASN A 71 12.70 -1.47 -0.16
C ASN A 71 11.71 -0.92 0.89
N THR A 72 10.52 -1.50 1.05
CA THR A 72 9.63 -1.11 2.15
C THR A 72 10.13 -1.51 3.54
N MET A 73 11.14 -2.38 3.63
CA MET A 73 11.74 -2.78 4.91
C MET A 73 12.79 -1.77 5.40
N ASP A 74 13.45 -1.03 4.50
CA ASP A 74 14.50 -0.08 4.88
C ASP A 74 14.00 0.99 5.88
N PRO A 75 12.79 1.59 5.71
CA PRO A 75 12.25 2.52 6.69
C PRO A 75 11.91 1.86 8.03
N VAL A 76 11.48 0.59 8.04
CA VAL A 76 11.17 -0.15 9.26
C VAL A 76 12.43 -0.37 10.08
N GLU A 77 13.51 -0.80 9.43
CA GLU A 77 14.80 -0.97 10.10
C GLU A 77 15.38 0.37 10.56
N LYS A 78 15.25 1.44 9.75
CA LYS A 78 15.68 2.78 10.14
C LYS A 78 14.94 3.24 11.39
N ALA A 79 13.62 3.08 11.45
CA ALA A 79 12.80 3.45 12.60
C ALA A 79 13.24 2.72 13.88
N LEU A 80 13.53 1.41 13.80
CA LEU A 80 14.04 0.64 14.94
C LEU A 80 15.44 1.11 15.39
N ARG A 81 16.34 1.39 14.44
CA ARG A 81 17.67 1.92 14.74
C ARG A 81 17.61 3.28 15.43
N ASP A 82 16.80 4.19 14.89
CA ASP A 82 16.64 5.55 15.44
C ASP A 82 16.00 5.51 16.84
N ALA A 83 15.04 4.60 17.06
CA ALA A 83 14.44 4.34 18.37
C ALA A 83 15.35 3.58 19.34
N LYS A 84 16.47 3.01 18.87
CA LYS A 84 17.37 2.11 19.63
C LYS A 84 16.63 0.93 20.27
N MET A 85 15.64 0.38 19.56
CA MET A 85 14.82 -0.73 20.03
C MET A 85 15.12 -1.99 19.24
N ASP A 86 15.16 -3.12 19.95
CA ASP A 86 15.15 -4.44 19.32
C ASP A 86 13.74 -4.79 18.83
N LYS A 87 13.66 -5.56 17.73
CA LYS A 87 12.40 -6.03 17.15
C LYS A 87 11.52 -6.82 18.14
N ALA A 88 12.12 -7.49 19.13
CA ALA A 88 11.40 -8.24 20.14
C ALA A 88 10.65 -7.33 21.13
N GLN A 89 11.06 -6.08 21.27
CA GLN A 89 10.45 -5.10 22.17
C GLN A 89 9.19 -4.43 21.57
N ILE A 90 8.93 -4.64 20.29
CA ILE A 90 7.69 -4.16 19.65
C ILE A 90 6.56 -5.07 20.10
N HIS A 91 5.46 -4.55 20.63
CA HIS A 91 4.35 -5.38 21.11
C HIS A 91 3.35 -5.67 20.00
N ASP A 92 2.89 -4.61 19.33
CA ASP A 92 1.89 -4.64 18.28
C ASP A 92 2.42 -4.03 16.98
N ILE A 93 1.91 -4.52 15.85
CA ILE A 93 2.19 -3.97 14.52
C ILE A 93 0.86 -3.59 13.89
N VAL A 94 0.53 -2.31 13.91
CA VAL A 94 -0.71 -1.77 13.35
C VAL A 94 -0.51 -1.40 11.89
N LEU A 95 -1.44 -1.81 11.03
CA LEU A 95 -1.41 -1.51 9.59
C LEU A 95 -2.30 -0.32 9.26
N VAL A 96 -1.74 0.70 8.61
CA VAL A 96 -2.47 1.89 8.13
C VAL A 96 -2.15 2.16 6.66
N GLY A 97 -3.18 2.53 5.89
CA GLY A 97 -3.07 2.83 4.45
C GLY A 97 -3.39 1.64 3.54
N GLY A 98 -4.05 1.92 2.41
CA GLY A 98 -4.64 0.89 1.54
C GLY A 98 -3.66 -0.13 0.92
N SER A 99 -2.39 0.25 0.68
CA SER A 99 -1.38 -0.68 0.12
C SER A 99 -0.92 -1.74 1.13
N THR A 100 -1.16 -1.55 2.44
CA THR A 100 -0.89 -2.58 3.45
C THR A 100 -1.80 -3.81 3.29
N ARG A 101 -2.87 -3.72 2.49
CA ARG A 101 -3.75 -4.85 2.15
C ARG A 101 -3.08 -5.89 1.25
N ILE A 102 -1.92 -5.58 0.65
CA ILE A 102 -1.18 -6.51 -0.20
C ILE A 102 -0.62 -7.67 0.66
N PRO A 103 -0.96 -8.94 0.36
CA PRO A 103 -0.51 -10.08 1.16
C PRO A 103 1.00 -10.20 1.29
N LYS A 104 1.75 -9.89 0.22
CA LYS A 104 3.22 -9.93 0.23
C LYS A 104 3.84 -8.95 1.22
N VAL A 105 3.29 -7.74 1.33
CA VAL A 105 3.76 -6.72 2.28
C VAL A 105 3.50 -7.18 3.72
N GLN A 106 2.30 -7.71 3.99
CA GLN A 106 1.98 -8.28 5.31
C GLN A 106 2.91 -9.43 5.66
N LYS A 107 3.17 -10.33 4.72
CA LYS A 107 4.09 -11.45 4.94
C LYS A 107 5.50 -10.97 5.26
N LEU A 108 6.05 -10.02 4.50
CA LEU A 108 7.39 -9.48 4.75
C LEU A 108 7.50 -8.83 6.14
N LEU A 109 6.49 -8.07 6.55
CA LEU A 109 6.44 -7.49 7.89
C LEU A 109 6.36 -8.55 8.98
N SER A 110 5.45 -9.52 8.84
CA SER A 110 5.32 -10.60 9.83
C SER A 110 6.61 -11.43 9.94
N ASP A 111 7.20 -11.82 8.80
CA ASP A 111 8.48 -12.54 8.74
C ASP A 111 9.61 -11.74 9.42
N PHE A 112 9.69 -10.42 9.19
CA PHE A 112 10.68 -9.54 9.81
C PHE A 112 10.55 -9.49 11.34
N PHE A 113 9.32 -9.47 11.85
CA PHE A 113 9.00 -9.51 13.28
C PHE A 113 8.83 -10.95 13.81
N SER A 114 9.56 -11.91 13.25
CA SER A 114 9.61 -13.31 13.71
C SER A 114 8.24 -14.01 13.74
N GLY A 115 7.40 -13.75 12.75
CA GLY A 115 6.06 -14.35 12.61
C GLY A 115 4.98 -13.71 13.48
N LYS A 116 5.23 -12.52 14.03
CA LYS A 116 4.23 -11.78 14.83
C LYS A 116 2.96 -11.51 14.03
N GLU A 117 1.82 -11.65 14.70
CA GLU A 117 0.52 -11.33 14.12
C GLU A 117 0.36 -9.82 13.91
N LEU A 118 -0.14 -9.44 12.74
CA LEU A 118 -0.37 -8.05 12.39
C LEU A 118 -1.73 -7.60 12.92
N ASN A 119 -1.74 -6.50 13.66
CA ASN A 119 -2.93 -5.95 14.28
C ASN A 119 -3.80 -5.22 13.22
N LYS A 120 -5.04 -5.69 13.09
CA LYS A 120 -6.05 -5.20 12.13
C LYS A 120 -7.29 -4.64 12.83
N SER A 121 -7.18 -4.30 14.12
CA SER A 121 -8.32 -3.78 14.91
C SER A 121 -8.77 -2.38 14.46
N ILE A 122 -7.87 -1.62 13.82
CA ILE A 122 -8.13 -0.26 13.38
C ILE A 122 -8.48 -0.24 11.89
N ASN A 123 -9.42 0.61 11.49
CA ASN A 123 -9.70 0.86 10.07
C ASN A 123 -8.52 1.59 9.41
N PRO A 124 -7.79 0.97 8.47
CA PRO A 124 -6.58 1.55 7.88
C PRO A 124 -6.84 2.79 7.01
N ASP A 125 -8.09 3.01 6.57
CA ASP A 125 -8.45 4.13 5.70
C ASP A 125 -8.93 5.35 6.50
N GLU A 126 -9.33 5.17 7.77
CA GLU A 126 -9.92 6.21 8.62
C GLU A 126 -9.03 6.60 9.80
N ALA A 127 -8.08 5.75 10.21
CA ALA A 127 -7.24 5.95 11.39
C ALA A 127 -6.60 7.34 11.48
N VAL A 128 -6.06 7.82 10.36
CA VAL A 128 -5.38 9.12 10.27
C VAL A 128 -6.36 10.27 10.45
N ALA A 129 -7.51 10.21 9.77
CA ALA A 129 -8.54 11.25 9.88
C ALA A 129 -9.15 11.31 11.29
N TYR A 130 -9.35 10.13 11.90
CA TYR A 130 -9.84 10.01 13.26
C TYR A 130 -8.88 10.67 14.26
N GLY A 131 -7.58 10.32 14.21
CA GLY A 131 -6.57 10.92 15.09
C GLY A 131 -6.46 12.44 14.92
N ALA A 132 -6.53 12.93 13.67
CA ALA A 132 -6.54 14.37 13.38
C ALA A 132 -7.77 15.09 13.97
N ALA A 133 -8.95 14.47 13.89
CA ALA A 133 -10.17 15.03 14.47
C ALA A 133 -10.11 15.10 16.01
N VAL A 134 -9.58 14.06 16.65
CA VAL A 134 -9.34 14.05 18.11
C VAL A 134 -8.38 15.19 18.49
N GLN A 135 -7.27 15.33 17.77
CA GLN A 135 -6.31 16.41 18.03
C GLN A 135 -6.94 17.81 17.83
N ALA A 136 -7.78 17.98 16.81
CA ALA A 136 -8.49 19.23 16.57
C ALA A 136 -9.47 19.56 17.72
N ALA A 137 -10.16 18.57 18.29
CA ALA A 137 -11.04 18.76 19.43
C ALA A 137 -10.27 19.24 20.68
N ILE A 138 -9.11 18.64 20.97
CA ILE A 138 -8.23 19.08 22.07
C ILE A 138 -7.82 20.54 21.88
N LEU A 139 -7.36 20.90 20.67
CA LEU A 139 -6.94 22.27 20.36
C LEU A 139 -8.09 23.29 20.38
N SER A 140 -9.33 22.82 20.15
CA SER A 140 -10.54 23.65 20.22
C SER A 140 -11.04 23.87 21.65
N GLY A 141 -10.39 23.26 22.65
CA GLY A 141 -10.74 23.41 24.06
C GLY A 141 -11.89 22.52 24.52
N ASP A 142 -12.16 21.41 23.82
CA ASP A 142 -13.10 20.39 24.29
C ASP A 142 -12.60 19.79 25.62
N LYS A 143 -13.53 19.61 26.57
CA LYS A 143 -13.27 19.15 27.94
C LYS A 143 -13.83 17.76 28.20
N SER A 144 -14.19 16.99 27.19
CA SER A 144 -14.59 15.60 27.39
C SER A 144 -13.48 14.81 28.12
N GLU A 145 -13.86 14.05 29.16
CA GLU A 145 -12.93 13.29 30.02
C GLU A 145 -12.00 12.36 29.23
N THR A 146 -12.46 11.88 28.07
CA THR A 146 -11.71 10.99 27.19
C THR A 146 -10.52 11.63 26.48
N VAL A 147 -10.44 12.96 26.44
CA VAL A 147 -9.45 13.69 25.64
C VAL A 147 -8.52 14.59 26.45
N GLN A 148 -8.86 14.86 27.73
CA GLN A 148 -8.11 15.78 28.58
C GLN A 148 -6.68 15.30 28.90
N ASP A 149 -6.48 13.98 29.02
CA ASP A 149 -5.19 13.41 29.44
C ASP A 149 -4.27 13.02 28.26
N LEU A 150 -4.66 13.33 27.02
CA LEU A 150 -3.90 12.94 25.84
C LEU A 150 -2.72 13.88 25.59
N LEU A 151 -1.50 13.39 25.83
CA LEU A 151 -0.25 14.08 25.51
C LEU A 151 0.40 13.45 24.26
N LEU A 152 0.59 14.26 23.22
CA LEU A 152 1.33 13.87 22.01
C LEU A 152 2.71 14.53 22.02
N LEU A 153 3.77 13.71 21.98
CA LEU A 153 5.14 14.17 21.80
C LEU A 153 5.66 13.60 20.47
N ASP A 154 5.99 14.48 19.54
CA ASP A 154 6.48 14.11 18.21
C ASP A 154 7.95 14.50 18.03
N VAL A 155 8.61 13.90 17.05
CA VAL A 155 10.03 14.11 16.73
C VAL A 155 10.16 14.80 15.38
N ALA A 156 11.11 15.74 15.27
CA ALA A 156 11.46 16.31 13.97
C ALA A 156 12.33 15.30 13.18
N PRO A 157 11.94 14.89 11.96
CA PRO A 157 12.76 14.00 11.16
C PRO A 157 14.05 14.72 10.73
N LEU A 158 15.19 14.04 10.91
CA LEU A 158 16.53 14.50 10.51
C LEU A 158 16.85 14.14 9.05
#